data_AF-A0AA86NZR0-F1
#
_entry.id   AF-A0AA86NZR0-F1
#
_cell.length_a   1.000
_cell.length_b   1.000
_cell.length_c   1.000
_cell.angle_alpha   90.00
_cell.angle_beta   90.00
_cell.angle_gamma   90.00
#
_symmetry.space_group_name_H-M   'P 1'
#
loop_
_entity.id
_entity.type
_entity.pdbx_description
1 polymer ?
#
loop_
_entity_poly.entity_id
_entity_poly.type
_entity_poly.pdbx_seq_one_letter_code
_entity_poly.pdbx_strand_id
1 'polypeptide(L)'
;MSNIRPASHQSQWYPDNQSNALKNQLSKYYKLQADPNLKFLIAPHAGLTYCVETQGAVFSKVDINQYQMVIILGVCHGFRCNGLKQSPFTTWEDPLGGTPLPIYKSKFDQVNSRDDVQEHSIELLVPFISLILGDNRKIPILPLYCGIDPSTKDIDYLKQLQQQNKALIVISSDFSHFGGRFDYAPKMGNMTALQVVDYVNQEAVKGIQSSAEAFKNSLEETQNTVCGRYTIYTGLSIFDNYEAELLSYTKSSVPKDFKDSCVCYCGIIGK
;
A
#
# COMPACT_ATOMS: atom_id res chain seq x y z
N MET A 1 18.39 -20.41 11.52
CA MET A 1 18.03 -19.43 12.56
C MET A 1 17.02 -18.49 11.94
N SER A 2 15.88 -18.23 12.58
CA SER A 2 14.93 -17.23 12.11
C SER A 2 15.56 -15.84 12.16
N ASN A 3 15.57 -15.14 11.04
CA ASN A 3 16.00 -13.74 10.99
C ASN A 3 14.74 -12.86 10.91
N ILE A 4 14.56 -11.97 11.89
CA ILE A 4 13.38 -11.12 12.05
C ILE A 4 13.66 -9.79 11.35
N ARG A 5 12.74 -9.33 10.50
CA ARG A 5 12.74 -7.95 10.02
C ARG A 5 12.25 -7.05 11.15
N PRO A 6 13.04 -6.10 11.65
CA PRO A 6 12.60 -5.19 12.70
C PRO A 6 11.51 -4.22 12.21
N ALA A 7 10.68 -3.76 13.13
CA ALA A 7 9.80 -2.61 12.97
C ALA A 7 10.62 -1.32 13.12
N SER A 8 11.41 -0.98 12.09
CA SER A 8 12.44 0.06 12.14
C SER A 8 11.90 1.49 12.10
N HIS A 9 10.64 1.70 11.73
CA HIS A 9 10.00 3.01 11.56
C HIS A 9 9.03 3.38 12.70
N GLN A 10 8.87 2.49 13.69
CA GLN A 10 8.14 2.81 14.92
C GLN A 10 8.77 3.99 15.67
N SER A 11 8.01 4.65 16.54
CA SER A 11 8.32 5.93 17.19
C SER A 11 8.44 7.16 16.28
N GLN A 12 8.66 7.00 14.97
CA GLN A 12 8.77 8.11 14.01
C GLN A 12 7.53 8.24 13.14
N TRP A 13 7.06 7.12 12.57
CA TRP A 13 5.93 7.11 11.63
C TRP A 13 4.62 6.66 12.27
N TYR A 14 4.73 5.89 13.35
CA TYR A 14 3.64 5.39 14.16
C TYR A 14 4.13 5.15 15.60
N PRO A 15 3.24 5.17 16.62
CA PRO A 15 3.63 4.90 18.00
C PRO A 15 4.31 3.53 18.15
N ASP A 16 5.28 3.43 19.05
CA ASP A 16 5.93 2.14 19.34
C ASP A 16 5.01 1.16 20.08
N ASN A 17 5.53 -0.06 20.25
CA ASN A 17 4.85 -1.13 20.97
C ASN A 17 5.01 -1.07 22.50
N GLN A 18 5.66 -0.02 23.05
CA GLN A 18 5.87 0.12 24.50
C GLN A 18 4.58 0.50 25.24
N SER A 19 3.54 0.90 24.50
CA SER A 19 2.23 1.23 25.03
C SER A 19 1.10 0.74 24.13
N ASN A 20 -0.14 0.74 24.64
CA ASN A 20 -1.33 0.48 23.83
C ASN A 20 -1.69 1.62 22.85
N ALA A 21 -0.85 2.65 22.70
CA ALA A 21 -1.17 3.83 21.90
C ALA A 21 -1.43 3.48 20.42
N LEU A 22 -0.57 2.65 19.82
CA LEU A 22 -0.75 2.21 18.43
C LEU A 22 -2.08 1.46 18.26
N LYS A 23 -2.32 0.44 19.09
CA LYS A 23 -3.57 -0.35 19.04
C LYS A 23 -4.81 0.54 19.19
N ASN A 24 -4.80 1.46 20.16
CA ASN A 24 -5.90 2.39 20.39
C ASN A 24 -6.14 3.33 19.19
N GLN A 25 -5.08 3.84 18.58
CA GLN A 25 -5.16 4.70 17.39
C GLN A 25 -5.79 3.94 16.22
N LEU A 26 -5.33 2.71 15.94
CA LEU A 26 -5.87 1.89 14.86
C LEU A 26 -7.34 1.51 15.13
N SER A 27 -7.67 1.07 16.34
CA SER A 27 -9.03 0.65 16.71
C SER A 27 -10.06 1.79 16.62
N LYS A 28 -9.64 3.06 16.71
CA LYS A 28 -10.54 4.21 16.49
C LYS A 28 -11.08 4.28 15.05
N TYR A 29 -10.25 3.88 14.09
CA TYR A 29 -10.58 3.95 12.65
C TYR A 29 -10.89 2.57 12.05
N TYR A 30 -10.90 1.52 12.88
CA TYR A 30 -11.20 0.17 12.48
C TYR A 30 -12.49 -0.32 13.14
N LYS A 31 -13.51 -0.56 12.32
CA LYS A 31 -14.70 -1.31 12.70
C LYS A 31 -15.05 -2.24 11.56
N LEU A 32 -14.94 -3.55 11.79
CA LEU A 32 -15.16 -4.56 10.76
C LEU A 32 -16.53 -4.37 10.07
N GLN A 33 -16.47 -4.23 8.76
CA GLN A 33 -17.56 -4.15 7.80
C GLN A 33 -17.18 -5.03 6.60
N ALA A 34 -17.03 -6.32 6.86
CA ALA A 34 -16.46 -7.27 5.91
C ALA A 34 -17.15 -7.22 4.55
N ASP A 35 -16.35 -7.17 3.48
CA ASP A 35 -16.82 -7.40 2.12
C ASP A 35 -16.41 -8.83 1.70
N PRO A 36 -17.37 -9.75 1.48
CA PRO A 36 -17.07 -11.16 1.19
C PRO A 36 -16.44 -11.38 -0.20
N ASN A 37 -16.47 -10.36 -1.07
CA ASN A 37 -15.91 -10.43 -2.42
C ASN A 37 -14.57 -9.72 -2.54
N LEU A 38 -14.00 -9.21 -1.44
CA LEU A 38 -12.78 -8.43 -1.47
C LEU A 38 -11.61 -9.25 -2.06
N LYS A 39 -11.01 -8.74 -3.14
CA LYS A 39 -9.84 -9.31 -3.81
C LYS A 39 -8.55 -8.59 -3.43
N PHE A 40 -8.61 -7.26 -3.45
CA PHE A 40 -7.48 -6.39 -3.11
C PHE A 40 -7.91 -5.12 -2.42
N LEU A 41 -6.96 -4.46 -1.77
CA LEU A 41 -7.10 -3.09 -1.29
C LEU A 41 -5.87 -2.26 -1.65
N ILE A 42 -6.07 -0.96 -1.82
CA ILE A 42 -5.01 0.06 -1.95
C ILE A 42 -5.07 0.93 -0.72
N ALA A 43 -3.94 1.03 -0.01
CA ALA A 43 -3.81 1.80 1.21
C ALA A 43 -2.59 2.74 1.15
N PRO A 44 -2.69 3.95 1.72
CA PRO A 44 -1.57 4.88 1.82
C PRO A 44 -0.51 4.38 2.82
N HIS A 45 0.72 4.86 2.66
CA HIS A 45 1.87 4.56 3.52
C HIS A 45 2.58 5.82 4.02
N ALA A 46 1.84 6.90 4.27
CA ALA A 46 2.36 7.99 5.08
C ALA A 46 2.35 7.62 6.58
N GLY A 47 2.93 8.49 7.42
CA GLY A 47 2.83 8.34 8.87
C GLY A 47 1.37 8.34 9.32
N LEU A 48 1.04 7.52 10.33
CA LEU A 48 -0.36 7.27 10.73
C LEU A 48 -1.11 8.54 11.15
N THR A 49 -0.41 9.57 11.62
CA THR A 49 -1.02 10.89 11.90
C THR A 49 -1.76 11.48 10.69
N TYR A 50 -1.32 11.16 9.46
CA TYR A 50 -1.90 11.71 8.24
C TYR A 50 -2.95 10.81 7.61
N CYS A 51 -2.74 9.49 7.60
CA CYS A 51 -3.49 8.58 6.73
C CYS A 51 -4.17 7.40 7.44
N VAL A 52 -4.14 7.35 8.79
CA VAL A 52 -4.74 6.23 9.54
C VAL A 52 -6.24 6.05 9.27
N GLU A 53 -6.98 7.14 9.05
CA GLU A 53 -8.41 7.07 8.72
C GLU A 53 -8.62 6.39 7.37
N THR A 54 -7.82 6.75 6.37
CA THR A 54 -7.88 6.16 5.03
C THR A 54 -7.45 4.69 5.04
N GLN A 55 -6.40 4.32 5.79
CA GLN A 55 -6.05 2.91 6.00
C GLN A 55 -7.20 2.16 6.70
N GLY A 56 -7.76 2.73 7.76
CA GLY A 56 -8.88 2.14 8.51
C GLY A 56 -10.11 1.87 7.62
N ALA A 57 -10.43 2.79 6.70
CA ALA A 57 -11.54 2.63 5.77
C ALA A 57 -11.43 1.35 4.92
N VAL A 58 -10.25 1.06 4.35
CA VAL A 58 -10.06 -0.14 3.51
C VAL A 58 -9.84 -1.40 4.34
N PHE A 59 -9.06 -1.34 5.42
CA PHE A 59 -8.83 -2.49 6.29
C PHE A 59 -10.10 -2.92 7.02
N SER A 60 -11.06 -2.02 7.25
CA SER A 60 -12.38 -2.36 7.80
C SER A 60 -13.15 -3.38 6.96
N LYS A 61 -12.84 -3.51 5.67
CA LYS A 61 -13.50 -4.43 4.74
C LYS A 61 -12.92 -5.84 4.78
N VAL A 62 -11.78 -6.03 5.47
CA VAL A 62 -11.06 -7.29 5.50
C VAL A 62 -11.55 -8.17 6.66
N ASP A 63 -12.27 -9.23 6.34
CA ASP A 63 -12.36 -10.39 7.23
C ASP A 63 -11.23 -11.37 6.90
N ILE A 64 -10.20 -11.36 7.74
CA ILE A 64 -8.97 -12.09 7.48
C ILE A 64 -9.18 -13.61 7.37
N ASN A 65 -10.26 -14.15 7.96
CA ASN A 65 -10.57 -15.58 7.92
C ASN A 65 -10.92 -16.07 6.52
N GLN A 66 -11.19 -15.17 5.58
CA GLN A 66 -11.45 -15.51 4.19
C GLN A 66 -10.17 -15.87 3.43
N TYR A 67 -8.99 -15.51 3.93
CA TYR A 67 -7.72 -15.65 3.22
C TYR A 67 -6.78 -16.62 3.94
N GLN A 68 -5.87 -17.23 3.18
CA GLN A 68 -4.82 -18.09 3.76
C GLN A 68 -3.43 -17.45 3.71
N MET A 69 -3.32 -16.26 3.10
CA MET A 69 -2.09 -15.46 2.99
C MET A 69 -2.43 -13.99 2.77
N VAL A 70 -1.55 -13.09 3.19
CA VAL A 70 -1.59 -11.67 2.82
C VAL A 70 -0.35 -11.34 1.99
N ILE A 71 -0.53 -10.93 0.73
CA ILE A 71 0.58 -10.45 -0.10
C ILE A 71 0.56 -8.93 -0.05
N ILE A 72 1.69 -8.32 0.31
CA ILE A 72 1.82 -6.88 0.48
C ILE A 72 2.77 -6.35 -0.58
N LEU A 73 2.27 -5.52 -1.49
CA LEU A 73 3.03 -4.89 -2.55
C LEU A 73 3.50 -3.50 -2.09
N GLY A 74 4.79 -3.36 -1.84
CA GLY A 74 5.46 -2.10 -1.47
C GLY A 74 6.29 -1.53 -2.61
N VAL A 75 6.70 -0.27 -2.46
CA VAL A 75 7.56 0.42 -3.44
C VAL A 75 9.03 0.36 -3.03
N CYS A 76 9.93 0.68 -3.96
CA CYS A 76 11.37 0.85 -3.72
C CYS A 76 11.71 2.37 -3.70
N HIS A 77 11.59 3.06 -2.55
CA HIS A 77 11.93 4.50 -2.42
C HIS A 77 13.44 4.72 -2.28
N GLY A 78 14.05 3.99 -1.34
CA GLY A 78 15.45 4.18 -0.94
C GLY A 78 16.47 3.42 -1.79
N PHE A 79 16.00 2.56 -2.67
CA PHE A 79 16.81 1.68 -3.50
C PHE A 79 16.14 1.44 -4.84
N ARG A 80 16.89 0.89 -5.80
CA ARG A 80 16.34 0.50 -7.11
C ARG A 80 16.27 -1.00 -7.21
N CYS A 81 15.14 -1.47 -7.70
CA CYS A 81 14.87 -2.88 -7.94
C CYS A 81 14.19 -3.00 -9.31
N ASN A 82 14.47 -4.07 -10.04
CA ASN A 82 13.73 -4.46 -11.24
C ASN A 82 12.83 -5.63 -10.90
N GLY A 83 11.65 -5.70 -11.50
CA GLY A 83 10.73 -6.80 -11.25
C GLY A 83 10.17 -6.79 -9.83
N LEU A 84 9.73 -7.96 -9.37
CA LEU A 84 9.28 -8.16 -8.00
C LEU A 84 10.38 -8.79 -7.16
N LYS A 85 10.63 -8.23 -5.98
CA LYS A 85 11.60 -8.78 -5.04
C LYS A 85 11.01 -9.00 -3.65
N GLN A 86 11.33 -10.12 -3.03
CA GLN A 86 10.87 -10.48 -1.71
C GLN A 86 11.80 -9.96 -0.60
N SER A 87 11.24 -9.70 0.58
CA SER A 87 12.03 -9.59 1.82
C SER A 87 12.92 -10.81 2.09
N PRO A 88 14.20 -10.62 2.50
CA PRO A 88 15.10 -11.74 2.82
C PRO A 88 14.80 -12.40 4.17
N PHE A 89 14.04 -11.73 5.04
CA PHE A 89 13.74 -12.19 6.40
C PHE A 89 12.76 -13.38 6.43
N THR A 90 12.71 -14.10 7.55
CA THR A 90 11.80 -15.25 7.74
C THR A 90 10.54 -14.88 8.51
N THR A 91 10.59 -13.79 9.26
CA THR A 91 9.49 -13.28 10.07
C THR A 91 9.57 -11.76 10.11
N TRP A 92 8.44 -11.10 10.34
CA TRP A 92 8.33 -9.66 10.52
C TRP A 92 7.99 -9.35 11.98
N GLU A 93 8.70 -8.43 12.62
CA GLU A 93 8.42 -8.02 14.00
C GLU A 93 6.99 -7.46 14.10
N ASP A 94 6.20 -7.96 15.06
CA ASP A 94 4.83 -7.47 15.22
C ASP A 94 4.83 -6.07 15.88
N PRO A 95 4.42 -5.00 15.17
CA PRO A 95 4.36 -3.66 15.75
C PRO A 95 3.35 -3.54 16.89
N LEU A 96 2.45 -4.51 17.09
CA LEU A 96 1.54 -4.56 18.24
C LEU A 96 2.12 -5.35 19.44
N GLY A 97 3.37 -5.81 19.36
CA GLY A 97 4.07 -6.51 20.45
C GLY A 97 3.71 -8.00 20.58
N GLY A 98 3.04 -8.59 19.60
CA GLY A 98 2.74 -10.03 19.56
C GLY A 98 3.86 -10.89 18.98
N THR A 99 3.55 -12.16 18.70
CA THR A 99 4.47 -13.07 18.01
C THR A 99 4.80 -12.56 16.61
N PRO A 100 6.08 -12.57 16.18
CA PRO A 100 6.47 -12.16 14.83
C PRO A 100 5.65 -12.85 13.73
N LEU A 101 5.26 -12.09 12.71
CA LEU A 101 4.45 -12.57 11.60
C LEU A 101 5.30 -13.45 10.68
N PRO A 102 4.88 -14.69 10.36
CA PRO A 102 5.65 -15.54 9.47
C PRO A 102 5.67 -14.99 8.04
N ILE A 103 6.85 -14.98 7.40
CA ILE A 103 7.01 -14.57 6.00
C ILE A 103 7.00 -15.82 5.11
N TYR A 104 6.08 -15.86 4.15
CA TYR A 104 6.02 -16.92 3.14
C TYR A 104 7.27 -16.87 2.25
N LYS A 105 7.89 -18.02 1.96
CA LYS A 105 9.07 -18.10 1.07
C LYS A 105 8.63 -18.44 -0.35
N SER A 106 8.80 -17.49 -1.26
CA SER A 106 8.46 -17.61 -2.68
C SER A 106 9.71 -17.85 -3.55
N LYS A 107 9.51 -17.88 -4.87
CA LYS A 107 10.58 -17.95 -5.87
C LYS A 107 11.09 -16.58 -6.34
N PHE A 108 10.55 -15.46 -5.83
CA PHE A 108 11.05 -14.13 -6.19
C PHE A 108 12.47 -13.93 -5.65
N ASP A 109 13.29 -13.19 -6.39
CA ASP A 109 14.59 -12.74 -5.92
C ASP A 109 14.44 -11.92 -4.64
N GLN A 110 15.46 -11.92 -3.79
CA GLN A 110 15.45 -11.14 -2.55
C GLN A 110 16.07 -9.76 -2.74
N VAL A 111 15.59 -8.78 -1.98
CA VAL A 111 16.30 -7.51 -1.77
C VAL A 111 17.40 -7.68 -0.71
N ASN A 112 18.32 -6.72 -0.61
CA ASN A 112 19.27 -6.70 0.51
C ASN A 112 18.54 -6.41 1.82
N SER A 113 18.98 -7.02 2.93
CA SER A 113 18.38 -6.80 4.25
C SER A 113 18.42 -5.33 4.69
N ARG A 114 19.49 -4.62 4.32
CA ARG A 114 19.64 -3.19 4.61
C ARG A 114 18.64 -2.32 3.86
N ASP A 115 18.34 -2.66 2.61
CA ASP A 115 17.37 -1.94 1.78
C ASP A 115 15.95 -2.20 2.30
N ASP A 116 15.66 -3.47 2.61
CA ASP A 116 14.39 -3.91 3.20
C ASP A 116 14.06 -3.19 4.52
N VAL A 117 15.03 -3.07 5.43
CA VAL A 117 14.85 -2.40 6.73
C VAL A 117 14.70 -0.89 6.62
N GLN A 118 15.31 -0.26 5.60
CA GLN A 118 15.18 1.19 5.38
C GLN A 118 13.90 1.59 4.64
N GLU A 119 13.24 0.64 3.98
CA GLU A 119 12.02 0.90 3.25
C GLU A 119 10.80 0.86 4.17
N HIS A 120 9.90 1.83 4.04
CA HIS A 120 8.76 2.01 4.94
C HIS A 120 7.43 1.59 4.30
N SER A 121 7.35 1.53 2.96
CA SER A 121 6.07 1.38 2.25
C SER A 121 5.28 0.12 2.63
N ILE A 122 5.95 -1.00 2.91
CA ILE A 122 5.30 -2.20 3.45
C ILE A 122 5.04 -2.06 4.94
N GLU A 123 6.06 -1.62 5.70
CA GLU A 123 6.00 -1.56 7.16
C GLU A 123 4.81 -0.76 7.67
N LEU A 124 4.47 0.34 7.01
CA LEU A 124 3.39 1.22 7.44
C LEU A 124 1.98 0.65 7.22
N LEU A 125 1.88 -0.50 6.54
CA LEU A 125 0.64 -1.27 6.47
C LEU A 125 0.60 -2.42 7.49
N VAL A 126 1.77 -2.82 8.03
CA VAL A 126 1.88 -3.94 8.98
C VAL A 126 1.10 -3.72 10.28
N PRO A 127 1.01 -2.51 10.87
CA PRO A 127 0.16 -2.28 12.04
C PRO A 127 -1.29 -2.71 11.86
N PHE A 128 -1.92 -2.37 10.73
CA PHE A 128 -3.28 -2.83 10.44
C PHE A 128 -3.33 -4.32 10.13
N ILE A 129 -2.33 -4.87 9.44
CA ILE A 129 -2.24 -6.31 9.18
C ILE A 129 -2.15 -7.09 10.50
N SER A 130 -1.32 -6.67 11.43
CA SER A 130 -1.23 -7.22 12.79
C SER A 130 -2.55 -7.11 13.55
N LEU A 131 -3.28 -6.00 13.38
CA LEU A 131 -4.58 -5.80 14.00
C LEU A 131 -5.61 -6.80 13.46
N ILE A 132 -5.77 -6.90 12.13
CA ILE A 132 -6.76 -7.78 11.51
C ILE A 132 -6.43 -9.26 11.72
N LEU A 133 -5.14 -9.62 11.75
CA LEU A 133 -4.71 -10.99 11.99
C LEU A 133 -5.07 -11.45 13.40
N GLY A 134 -5.12 -10.55 14.39
CA GLY A 134 -5.42 -10.91 15.78
C GLY A 134 -4.66 -12.16 16.25
N ASP A 135 -5.37 -13.15 16.79
CA ASP A 135 -4.73 -14.40 17.22
C ASP A 135 -4.43 -15.39 16.06
N ASN A 136 -4.92 -15.13 14.85
CA ASN A 136 -4.71 -15.96 13.65
C ASN A 136 -3.32 -15.75 13.01
N ARG A 137 -2.26 -15.80 13.83
CA ARG A 137 -0.85 -15.64 13.42
C ARG A 137 -0.29 -16.80 12.56
N LYS A 138 -1.14 -17.74 12.13
CA LYS A 138 -0.80 -18.82 11.19
C LYS A 138 -0.85 -18.37 9.73
N ILE A 139 -1.60 -17.32 9.42
CA ILE A 139 -1.68 -16.74 8.07
C ILE A 139 -0.38 -15.99 7.81
N PRO A 140 0.49 -16.43 6.87
CA PRO A 140 1.73 -15.76 6.58
C PRO A 140 1.51 -14.50 5.74
N ILE A 141 2.47 -13.59 5.84
CA ILE A 141 2.58 -12.45 4.93
C ILE A 141 3.62 -12.74 3.85
N LEU A 142 3.44 -12.18 2.65
CA LEU A 142 4.45 -12.16 1.60
C LEU A 142 4.75 -10.69 1.23
N PRO A 143 5.80 -10.10 1.81
CA PRO A 143 6.24 -8.76 1.46
C PRO A 143 6.98 -8.77 0.12
N LEU A 144 6.45 -8.05 -0.88
CA LEU A 144 7.06 -7.89 -2.20
C LEU A 144 7.27 -6.40 -2.50
N TYR A 145 8.49 -6.05 -2.88
CA TYR A 145 8.80 -4.74 -3.42
C TYR A 145 8.64 -4.77 -4.94
N CYS A 146 7.79 -3.88 -5.45
CA CYS A 146 7.57 -3.69 -6.88
C CYS A 146 8.53 -2.64 -7.42
N GLY A 147 9.48 -3.12 -8.21
CA GLY A 147 10.43 -2.29 -8.91
C GLY A 147 9.92 -1.72 -10.21
N ILE A 148 10.88 -1.17 -10.95
CA ILE A 148 10.65 -0.69 -12.32
C ILE A 148 10.36 -1.92 -13.19
N ASP A 149 9.39 -1.77 -14.09
CA ASP A 149 9.01 -2.72 -15.14
C ASP A 149 8.84 -4.17 -14.63
N PRO A 150 7.82 -4.43 -13.79
CA PRO A 150 7.45 -5.79 -13.40
C PRO A 150 7.24 -6.66 -14.65
N SER A 151 7.98 -7.77 -14.75
CA SER A 151 7.91 -8.62 -15.92
C SER A 151 6.58 -9.37 -15.98
N THR A 152 6.13 -9.76 -17.18
CA THR A 152 4.93 -10.60 -17.33
C THR A 152 5.06 -11.91 -16.55
N LYS A 153 6.27 -12.48 -16.48
CA LYS A 153 6.56 -13.67 -15.68
C LYS A 153 6.35 -13.45 -14.18
N ASP A 154 6.73 -12.28 -13.66
CA ASP A 154 6.52 -11.95 -12.25
C ASP A 154 5.02 -11.80 -11.94
N ILE A 155 4.28 -11.14 -12.84
CA ILE A 155 2.83 -10.95 -12.73
C ILE A 155 2.11 -12.30 -12.80
N ASP A 156 2.46 -13.17 -13.75
CA ASP A 156 1.87 -14.51 -13.90
C ASP A 156 2.13 -15.38 -12.65
N TYR A 157 3.36 -15.32 -12.11
CA TYR A 157 3.68 -16.06 -10.88
C TYR A 157 2.96 -15.49 -9.66
N LEU A 158 2.84 -14.16 -9.56
CA LEU A 158 2.07 -13.51 -8.50
C LEU A 158 0.59 -13.90 -8.57
N LYS A 159 0.00 -13.92 -9.77
CA LYS A 159 -1.38 -14.37 -10.01
C LYS A 159 -1.57 -15.83 -9.58
N GLN A 160 -0.63 -16.71 -9.93
CA GLN A 160 -0.65 -18.11 -9.51
C GLN A 160 -0.61 -18.23 -7.98
N LEU A 161 0.28 -17.49 -7.30
CA LEU A 161 0.38 -17.48 -5.85
C LEU A 161 -0.90 -16.98 -5.18
N GLN A 162 -1.50 -15.92 -5.71
CA GLN A 162 -2.74 -15.34 -5.21
C GLN A 162 -3.87 -16.37 -5.25
N GLN A 163 -4.04 -17.06 -6.39
CA GLN A 163 -5.10 -18.06 -6.58
C GLN A 163 -4.88 -19.30 -5.70
N GLN A 164 -3.66 -19.85 -5.69
CA GLN A 164 -3.34 -21.09 -4.95
C GLN A 164 -3.48 -20.96 -3.45
N ASN A 165 -3.17 -19.78 -2.90
CA ASN A 165 -3.16 -19.53 -1.46
C ASN A 165 -4.37 -18.70 -1.00
N LYS A 166 -5.35 -18.46 -1.89
CA LYS A 166 -6.50 -17.58 -1.63
C LYS A 166 -6.04 -16.30 -0.91
N ALA A 167 -5.09 -15.60 -1.52
CA ALA A 167 -4.37 -14.52 -0.84
C ALA A 167 -5.10 -13.18 -0.99
N LEU A 168 -5.12 -12.39 0.08
CA LEU A 168 -5.47 -10.98 0.03
C LEU A 168 -4.29 -10.21 -0.59
N ILE A 169 -4.57 -9.33 -1.55
CA ILE A 169 -3.57 -8.40 -2.10
C ILE A 169 -3.71 -7.04 -1.42
N VAL A 170 -2.66 -6.60 -0.75
CA VAL A 170 -2.55 -5.29 -0.12
C VAL A 170 -1.57 -4.45 -0.92
N ILE A 171 -2.05 -3.40 -1.58
CA ILE A 171 -1.26 -2.54 -2.45
C ILE A 171 -0.92 -1.26 -1.70
N SER A 172 0.36 -0.98 -1.54
CA SER A 172 0.84 0.21 -0.86
C SER A 172 1.07 1.36 -1.83
N SER A 173 0.35 2.48 -1.64
CA SER A 173 0.56 3.70 -2.43
C SER A 173 -0.04 4.94 -1.77
N ASP A 174 0.79 5.98 -1.65
CA ASP A 174 0.31 7.36 -1.62
C ASP A 174 0.00 7.84 -3.05
N PHE A 175 -0.82 8.88 -3.16
CA PHE A 175 -1.25 9.48 -4.42
C PHE A 175 -0.45 10.77 -4.66
N SER A 176 -0.97 11.77 -5.38
CA SER A 176 -0.16 12.92 -5.82
C SER A 176 0.66 13.56 -4.70
N HIS A 177 1.96 13.70 -4.93
CA HIS A 177 2.87 14.56 -4.20
C HIS A 177 2.94 15.90 -4.92
N PHE A 178 2.09 16.85 -4.54
CA PHE A 178 1.95 18.16 -5.17
C PHE A 178 2.74 19.25 -4.43
N GLY A 179 3.31 20.19 -5.18
CA GLY A 179 3.99 21.38 -4.69
C GLY A 179 5.47 21.42 -5.08
N GLY A 180 6.09 22.61 -4.92
CA GLY A 180 7.47 22.85 -5.35
C GLY A 180 8.50 21.91 -4.72
N ARG A 181 8.26 21.41 -3.49
CA ARG A 181 9.16 20.45 -2.82
C ARG A 181 9.24 19.09 -3.51
N PHE A 182 8.26 18.78 -4.36
CA PHE A 182 8.16 17.52 -5.10
C PHE A 182 8.40 17.70 -6.61
N ASP A 183 8.78 18.91 -7.03
CA ASP A 183 8.92 19.27 -8.44
C ASP A 183 7.68 18.93 -9.30
N TYR A 184 6.50 19.03 -8.68
CA TYR A 184 5.24 18.67 -9.32
C TYR A 184 4.13 19.64 -8.91
N ALA A 185 3.91 20.66 -9.74
CA ALA A 185 2.82 21.62 -9.58
C ALA A 185 2.30 22.07 -10.95
N PRO A 186 1.77 21.13 -11.78
CA PRO A 186 1.36 21.46 -13.14
C PRO A 186 0.25 22.50 -13.13
N LYS A 187 0.33 23.48 -14.02
CA LYS A 187 -0.74 24.48 -14.21
C LYS A 187 -1.64 24.02 -15.35
N MET A 188 -2.91 23.76 -15.04
CA MET A 188 -3.88 23.23 -15.99
C MET A 188 -4.98 24.25 -16.24
N GLY A 189 -4.81 25.06 -17.29
CA GLY A 189 -5.73 26.15 -17.63
C GLY A 189 -5.94 27.12 -16.46
N ASN A 190 -7.21 27.40 -16.13
CA ASN A 190 -7.60 28.30 -15.04
C ASN A 190 -7.89 27.56 -13.72
N MET A 191 -7.48 26.29 -13.59
CA MET A 191 -7.68 25.54 -12.35
C MET A 191 -6.84 26.11 -11.21
N THR A 192 -7.44 26.18 -10.03
CA THR A 192 -6.72 26.40 -8.76
C THR A 192 -5.82 25.21 -8.43
N ALA A 193 -4.86 25.40 -7.52
CA ALA A 193 -4.00 24.30 -7.05
C ALA A 193 -4.79 23.11 -6.51
N LEU A 194 -5.85 23.37 -5.72
CA LEU A 194 -6.74 22.33 -5.23
C LEU A 194 -7.45 21.58 -6.36
N GLN A 195 -7.98 22.30 -7.36
CA GLN A 195 -8.64 21.67 -8.51
C GLN A 195 -7.67 20.81 -9.33
N VAL A 196 -6.41 21.24 -9.51
CA VAL A 196 -5.39 20.42 -10.17
C VAL A 196 -5.14 19.14 -9.37
N VAL A 197 -4.93 19.26 -8.05
CA VAL A 197 -4.71 18.10 -7.17
C VAL A 197 -5.89 17.12 -7.24
N ASP A 198 -7.12 17.63 -7.16
CA ASP A 198 -8.31 16.77 -7.24
C ASP A 198 -8.45 16.13 -8.62
N TYR A 199 -8.21 16.88 -9.69
CA TYR A 199 -8.27 16.37 -11.05
C TYR A 199 -7.29 15.22 -11.29
N VAL A 200 -5.99 15.40 -11.01
CA VAL A 200 -4.98 14.36 -11.31
C VAL A 200 -5.18 13.08 -10.50
N ASN A 201 -5.72 13.18 -9.29
CA ASN A 201 -6.04 12.00 -8.48
C ASN A 201 -7.36 11.34 -8.92
N GLN A 202 -8.36 12.13 -9.35
CA GLN A 202 -9.58 11.57 -9.94
C GLN A 202 -9.28 10.79 -11.22
N GLU A 203 -8.39 11.29 -12.08
CA GLU A 203 -7.99 10.56 -13.29
C GLU A 203 -7.25 9.26 -12.95
N ALA A 204 -6.35 9.28 -11.95
CA ALA A 204 -5.71 8.07 -11.45
C ALA A 204 -6.73 7.05 -10.90
N VAL A 205 -7.72 7.51 -10.11
CA VAL A 205 -8.78 6.65 -9.57
C VAL A 205 -9.64 6.07 -10.70
N LYS A 206 -10.07 6.87 -11.69
CA LYS A 206 -10.82 6.38 -12.85
C LYS A 206 -10.03 5.33 -13.63
N GLY A 207 -8.73 5.55 -13.79
CA GLY A 207 -7.82 4.58 -14.38
C GLY A 207 -7.85 3.26 -13.61
N ILE A 208 -7.69 3.30 -12.27
CA ILE A 208 -7.79 2.11 -11.40
C ILE A 208 -9.13 1.41 -11.55
N GLN A 209 -10.23 2.17 -11.61
CA GLN A 209 -11.58 1.62 -11.79
C GLN A 209 -11.80 0.96 -13.16
N SER A 210 -10.98 1.30 -14.16
CA SER A 210 -11.08 0.76 -15.50
C SER A 210 -10.15 -0.44 -15.73
N SER A 211 -8.83 -0.27 -15.57
CA SER A 211 -7.84 -1.33 -15.76
C SER A 211 -6.43 -0.89 -15.33
N ALA A 212 -5.50 -1.84 -15.24
CA ALA A 212 -4.08 -1.54 -15.01
C ALA A 212 -3.51 -0.59 -16.10
N GLU A 213 -3.83 -0.83 -17.37
CA GLU A 213 -3.40 -0.01 -18.50
C GLU A 213 -4.01 1.39 -18.47
N ALA A 214 -5.31 1.52 -18.16
CA ALA A 214 -5.95 2.81 -18.03
C ALA A 214 -5.35 3.64 -16.89
N PHE A 215 -5.05 3.00 -15.75
CA PHE A 215 -4.29 3.63 -14.67
C PHE A 215 -2.92 4.10 -15.14
N LYS A 216 -2.13 3.24 -15.78
CA LYS A 216 -0.81 3.62 -16.31
C LYS A 216 -0.90 4.82 -17.26
N ASN A 217 -1.81 4.78 -18.22
CA ASN A 217 -2.02 5.86 -19.19
C ASN A 217 -2.42 7.17 -18.49
N SER A 218 -3.28 7.12 -17.47
CA SER A 218 -3.66 8.31 -16.70
C SER A 218 -2.46 9.00 -16.05
N LEU A 219 -1.46 8.23 -15.58
CA LEU A 219 -0.24 8.77 -15.00
C LEU A 219 0.69 9.35 -16.07
N GLU A 220 0.74 8.74 -17.26
CA GLU A 220 1.51 9.27 -18.39
C GLU A 220 0.92 10.59 -18.91
N GLU A 221 -0.40 10.71 -18.94
CA GLU A 221 -1.10 11.94 -19.37
C GLU A 221 -0.98 13.07 -18.35
N THR A 222 -1.19 12.76 -17.07
CA THR A 222 -1.19 13.78 -16.01
C THR A 222 0.19 14.06 -15.43
N GLN A 223 1.17 13.19 -15.68
CA GLN A 223 2.47 13.16 -15.01
C GLN A 223 2.36 13.01 -13.47
N ASN A 224 1.24 12.47 -12.97
CA ASN A 224 0.97 12.40 -11.53
C ASN A 224 2.03 11.58 -10.77
N THR A 225 2.43 12.09 -9.62
CA THR A 225 3.52 11.60 -8.77
C THR A 225 3.08 10.49 -7.81
N VAL A 226 2.12 9.65 -8.21
CA VAL A 226 1.72 8.45 -7.46
C VAL A 226 2.95 7.55 -7.24
N CYS A 227 3.35 7.37 -5.98
CA CYS A 227 4.57 6.64 -5.64
C CYS A 227 4.44 5.15 -5.95
N GLY A 228 3.25 4.58 -5.73
CA GLY A 228 2.90 3.19 -6.02
C GLY A 228 2.48 2.93 -7.46
N ARG A 229 2.97 3.68 -8.43
CA ARG A 229 2.62 3.45 -9.85
C ARG A 229 2.87 2.01 -10.31
N TYR A 230 3.99 1.42 -9.90
CA TYR A 230 4.32 0.05 -10.25
C TYR A 230 3.59 -0.96 -9.36
N THR A 231 3.39 -0.67 -8.06
CA THR A 231 2.65 -1.55 -7.15
C THR A 231 1.18 -1.67 -7.54
N ILE A 232 0.54 -0.54 -7.86
CA ILE A 232 -0.85 -0.51 -8.34
C ILE A 232 -0.94 -1.22 -9.68
N TYR A 233 -0.09 -0.88 -10.66
CA TYR A 233 -0.11 -1.57 -11.96
C TYR A 233 0.01 -3.10 -11.79
N THR A 234 1.04 -3.58 -11.08
CA THR A 234 1.24 -5.00 -10.78
C THR A 234 0.02 -5.61 -10.09
N GLY A 235 -0.49 -4.97 -9.03
CA GLY A 235 -1.58 -5.51 -8.23
C GLY A 235 -2.90 -5.60 -9.01
N LEU A 236 -3.16 -4.69 -9.94
CA LEU A 236 -4.32 -4.75 -10.82
C LEU A 236 -4.15 -5.81 -11.92
N SER A 237 -2.95 -5.94 -12.51
CA SER A 237 -2.67 -6.83 -13.64
C SER A 237 -2.84 -8.33 -13.33
N ILE A 238 -2.90 -8.74 -12.06
CA ILE A 238 -3.13 -10.16 -11.72
C ILE A 238 -4.61 -10.57 -11.76
N PHE A 239 -5.53 -9.60 -11.82
CA PHE A 239 -6.97 -9.86 -11.83
C PHE A 239 -7.55 -9.70 -13.23
N ASP A 240 -8.20 -10.75 -13.74
CA ASP A 240 -8.84 -10.68 -15.06
C ASP A 240 -10.04 -9.72 -15.08
N ASN A 241 -10.76 -9.64 -13.96
CA ASN A 241 -11.88 -8.73 -13.76
C ASN A 241 -11.95 -8.32 -12.29
N TYR A 242 -12.25 -7.05 -12.05
CA TYR A 242 -12.58 -6.53 -10.73
C TYR A 242 -13.48 -5.29 -10.84
N GLU A 243 -14.19 -4.99 -9.76
CA GLU A 243 -14.86 -3.70 -9.57
C GLU A 243 -14.17 -2.94 -8.45
N ALA A 244 -13.60 -1.77 -8.74
CA ALA A 244 -12.90 -0.96 -7.75
C ALA A 244 -13.76 0.19 -7.20
N GLU A 245 -13.75 0.34 -5.87
CA GLU A 245 -14.53 1.33 -5.13
C GLU A 245 -13.60 2.23 -4.31
N LEU A 246 -13.68 3.55 -4.52
CA LEU A 246 -13.00 4.54 -3.70
C LEU A 246 -13.79 4.76 -2.40
N LEU A 247 -13.21 4.34 -1.26
CA LEU A 247 -13.84 4.46 0.05
C LEU A 247 -13.43 5.72 0.80
N SER A 248 -12.23 6.23 0.55
CA SER A 248 -11.67 7.39 1.26
C SER A 248 -10.72 8.14 0.34
N TYR A 249 -10.79 9.47 0.38
CA TYR A 249 -9.84 10.36 -0.27
C TYR A 249 -9.54 11.53 0.66
N THR A 250 -8.31 11.58 1.15
CA THR A 250 -7.84 12.59 2.09
C THR A 250 -6.54 13.23 1.61
N LYS A 251 -6.13 14.31 2.27
CA LYS A 251 -4.97 15.11 1.91
C LYS A 251 -4.21 15.47 3.18
N SER A 252 -2.87 15.55 3.11
CA SER A 252 -2.05 16.04 4.22
C SER A 252 -2.39 17.50 4.61
N SER A 253 -2.86 18.27 3.63
CA SER A 253 -3.17 19.69 3.72
C SER A 253 -4.03 20.09 2.51
N VAL A 254 -4.77 21.20 2.59
CA VAL A 254 -5.50 21.74 1.44
C VAL A 254 -4.64 22.85 0.80
N PRO A 255 -4.11 22.66 -0.42
CA PRO A 255 -3.30 23.69 -1.07
C PRO A 255 -4.20 24.87 -1.49
N LYS A 256 -3.85 26.07 -1.06
CA LYS A 256 -4.52 27.33 -1.41
C LYS A 256 -3.93 27.92 -2.68
N ASP A 257 -2.63 27.73 -2.91
CA ASP A 257 -1.95 28.14 -4.13
C ASP A 257 -0.88 27.11 -4.58
N PHE A 258 -0.22 27.40 -5.71
CA PHE A 258 0.75 26.48 -6.34
C PHE A 258 2.11 26.40 -5.62
N LYS A 259 2.35 27.23 -4.60
CA LYS A 259 3.55 27.16 -3.74
C LYS A 259 3.33 26.22 -2.56
N ASP A 260 2.08 26.00 -2.16
CA ASP A 260 1.74 25.03 -1.12
C ASP A 260 2.13 23.61 -1.55
N SER A 261 2.31 22.74 -0.55
CA SER A 261 2.60 21.32 -0.78
C SER A 261 1.58 20.43 -0.09
N CYS A 262 1.22 19.35 -0.75
CA CYS A 262 0.21 18.39 -0.31
C CYS A 262 0.59 16.98 -0.78
N VAL A 263 0.32 15.97 0.05
CA VAL A 263 0.30 14.56 -0.37
C VAL A 263 -1.14 14.05 -0.25
N CYS A 264 -1.59 13.31 -1.25
CA CYS A 264 -2.93 12.74 -1.29
C CYS A 264 -2.94 11.27 -0.88
N TYR A 265 -4.04 10.84 -0.28
CA TYR A 265 -4.23 9.47 0.19
C TYR A 265 -5.57 8.95 -0.30
N CYS A 266 -5.56 7.83 -1.02
CA CYS A 266 -6.77 7.14 -1.45
C CYS A 266 -6.85 5.77 -0.77
N GLY A 267 -8.02 5.44 -0.26
CA GLY A 267 -8.38 4.11 0.21
C GLY A 267 -9.33 3.49 -0.80
N ILE A 268 -8.86 2.47 -1.53
CA ILE A 268 -9.63 1.80 -2.59
C ILE A 268 -9.71 0.32 -2.27
N ILE A 269 -10.85 -0.32 -2.57
CA ILE A 269 -10.99 -1.78 -2.56
C ILE A 269 -11.34 -2.28 -3.95
N GLY A 270 -11.01 -3.53 -4.26
CA GLY A 270 -11.43 -4.22 -5.48
C GLY A 270 -12.13 -5.53 -5.18
N LYS A 271 -13.24 -5.79 -5.88
CA LYS A 271 -14.14 -6.95 -5.69
C LYS A 271 -14.21 -7.85 -6.91
#